data_AF-A0A933SJ35-F1
#
_entry.id   AF-A0A933SJ35-F1
#
_cell.length_a   1.000
_cell.length_b   1.000
_cell.length_c   1.000
_cell.angle_alpha   90.00
_cell.angle_beta   90.00
_cell.angle_gamma   90.00
#
_symmetry.space_group_name_H-M   'P 1'
#
loop_
_entity.id
_entity.type
_entity.pdbx_description
1 polymer ?
#
loop_
_entity_poly.entity_id
_entity_poly.type
_entity_poly.pdbx_seq_one_letter_code
_entity_poly.pdbx_strand_id
1 'polypeptide(L)'
;MKKIQIKRKIPATMATQHPDNASAPFWKGKGDPFISTIEEVEESFRAYRDYMCDEYMWDWEGKHVDEAVVDKLFTTYHTFFKKRQLGREIFLTFRLPNIWLEKGYRIARAFMAILTAEDFSHSLKVASPPVFEVILPMTDKAEKLIYLQKTFSQLARFKCRAFGERKKAFNYLRVIPLIEGIEELTSSGKILHDYVRLHKKEYKSPPEYLRPFIARSDPALNAGMVSAIIAAKIALSEFYKFSKEAKVPVFPIIGVGSLPFRGGLSPNTVKGFLDEYAGIRTVTIQSAFRYDYPYDEARKAVRYLNKMLKRGKPLIFSASDVKKGKGLISIFSKYYCQTIEEIANTVNELSEFIPKRRERMLHVGLFGYARGVGKKKLPRAI
;
A
#
# COMPACT_ATOMS: atom_id res chain seq x y z
N MET A 1 1.13 -4.46 30.78
CA MET A 1 1.97 -4.87 29.63
C MET A 1 2.92 -3.73 29.30
N LYS A 2 4.25 -3.94 29.34
CA LYS A 2 5.22 -2.92 28.88
C LYS A 2 4.90 -2.58 27.42
N LYS A 3 4.68 -1.30 27.09
CA LYS A 3 4.51 -0.85 25.70
C LYS A 3 5.79 -1.23 24.94
N ILE A 4 5.68 -2.13 23.95
CA ILE A 4 6.78 -2.39 23.02
C ILE A 4 7.02 -1.06 22.27
N GLN A 5 8.13 -0.40 22.59
CA GLN A 5 8.47 0.88 21.99
C GLN A 5 9.29 0.62 20.73
N ILE A 6 8.71 0.97 19.58
CA ILE A 6 9.41 0.90 18.29
C ILE A 6 10.28 2.15 18.16
N LYS A 7 11.52 1.96 17.70
CA LYS A 7 12.53 3.02 17.61
C LYS A 7 12.30 4.02 16.46
N ARG A 8 11.23 3.87 15.68
CA ARG A 8 10.94 4.70 14.50
C ARG A 8 9.53 5.28 14.50
N LYS A 9 9.36 6.34 13.72
CA LYS A 9 8.05 6.88 13.34
C LYS A 9 7.31 5.89 12.43
N ILE A 10 6.02 5.68 12.71
CA ILE A 10 5.09 5.00 11.81
C ILE A 10 4.32 6.08 11.05
N PRO A 11 4.33 6.08 9.71
CA PRO A 11 3.66 7.10 8.91
C PRO A 11 2.14 6.98 9.02
N ALA A 12 1.46 8.11 9.16
CA ALA A 12 0.00 8.15 9.21
C ALA A 12 -0.65 8.27 7.83
N THR A 13 0.00 8.95 6.90
CA THR A 13 -0.53 9.21 5.55
C THR A 13 0.47 8.76 4.48
N MET A 14 -0.01 7.92 3.58
CA MET A 14 0.74 7.37 2.45
C MET A 14 0.17 7.93 1.15
N ALA A 15 0.84 8.92 0.55
CA ALA A 15 0.51 9.37 -0.80
C ALA A 15 0.74 8.23 -1.80
N THR A 16 -0.16 8.05 -2.75
CA THR A 16 -0.06 6.98 -3.77
C THR A 16 -0.23 7.51 -5.19
N GLN A 17 0.07 6.67 -6.17
CA GLN A 17 0.01 6.98 -7.61
C GLN A 17 -1.24 6.40 -8.29
N HIS A 18 -2.34 6.28 -7.54
CA HIS A 18 -3.61 5.81 -8.12
C HIS A 18 -4.11 6.81 -9.18
N PRO A 19 -4.61 6.35 -10.34
CA PRO A 19 -5.07 7.20 -11.44
C PRO A 19 -6.52 7.69 -11.25
N ASP A 20 -6.92 8.03 -10.02
CA ASP A 20 -8.33 8.29 -9.67
C ASP A 20 -8.74 9.77 -9.76
N ASN A 21 -7.84 10.69 -10.10
CA ASN A 21 -8.16 12.11 -10.18
C ASN A 21 -8.95 12.49 -11.45
N ALA A 22 -9.92 13.38 -11.31
CA ALA A 22 -10.56 14.04 -12.45
C ALA A 22 -9.77 15.29 -12.90
N SER A 23 -9.31 16.06 -11.92
CA SER A 23 -8.75 17.41 -12.06
C SER A 23 -7.23 17.39 -12.17
N ALA A 24 -6.68 18.48 -12.67
CA ALA A 24 -5.24 18.66 -12.76
C ALA A 24 -4.59 18.90 -11.40
N PRO A 25 -3.38 18.36 -11.16
CA PRO A 25 -2.60 18.75 -10.00
C PRO A 25 -2.36 20.25 -9.97
N PHE A 26 -2.51 20.87 -8.79
CA PHE A 26 -2.34 22.33 -8.61
C PHE A 26 -0.96 22.86 -9.03
N TRP A 27 0.05 21.99 -9.10
CA TRP A 27 1.42 22.33 -9.48
C TRP A 27 1.68 22.17 -10.98
N LYS A 28 0.74 21.63 -11.77
CA LYS A 28 0.87 21.54 -13.23
C LYS A 28 0.31 22.80 -13.89
N GLY A 29 1.17 23.56 -14.56
CA GLY A 29 0.82 24.85 -15.17
C GLY A 29 -0.13 24.79 -16.38
N LYS A 30 -0.34 23.62 -17.01
CA LYS A 30 -1.18 23.48 -18.21
C LYS A 30 -2.60 22.97 -17.92
N GLY A 31 -2.99 22.79 -16.66
CA GLY A 31 -4.29 22.20 -16.33
C GLY A 31 -4.47 20.77 -16.85
N ASP A 32 -3.36 20.07 -17.13
CA ASP A 32 -3.36 18.68 -17.60
C ASP A 32 -3.50 17.70 -16.41
N PRO A 33 -4.58 16.88 -16.36
CA PRO A 33 -4.79 15.90 -15.30
C PRO A 33 -3.96 14.63 -15.40
N PHE A 34 -3.30 14.40 -16.54
CA PHE A 34 -2.38 13.28 -16.69
C PHE A 34 -1.10 13.55 -15.90
N ILE A 35 -0.54 12.53 -15.26
CA ILE A 35 0.78 12.63 -14.61
C ILE A 35 1.66 11.53 -15.19
N SER A 36 2.67 11.95 -15.94
CA SER A 36 3.66 11.09 -16.58
C SER A 36 4.63 10.50 -15.55
N THR A 37 5.34 9.44 -15.92
CA THR A 37 6.34 8.79 -15.04
C THR A 37 7.45 9.76 -14.62
N ILE A 38 7.82 10.70 -15.48
CA ILE A 38 8.85 11.72 -15.20
C ILE A 38 8.35 12.71 -14.15
N GLU A 39 7.08 13.12 -14.24
CA GLU A 39 6.45 14.07 -13.29
C GLU A 39 6.21 13.45 -11.91
N GLU A 40 6.20 12.11 -11.79
CA GLU A 40 5.96 11.43 -10.50
C GLU A 40 7.05 11.71 -9.46
N VAL A 41 8.29 11.99 -9.89
CA VAL A 41 9.37 12.38 -8.98
C VAL A 41 9.03 13.71 -8.32
N GLU A 42 8.65 14.73 -9.11
CA GLU A 42 8.17 16.00 -8.56
C GLU A 42 6.91 15.80 -7.72
N GLU A 43 5.96 14.99 -8.19
CA GLU A 43 4.74 14.70 -7.44
C GLU A 43 5.05 14.15 -6.04
N SER A 44 5.98 13.20 -5.93
CA SER A 44 6.35 12.62 -4.64
C SER A 44 6.97 13.67 -3.71
N PHE A 45 7.81 14.54 -4.24
CA PHE A 45 8.32 15.69 -3.50
C PHE A 45 7.21 16.64 -3.05
N ARG A 46 6.26 16.99 -3.93
CA ARG A 46 5.09 17.83 -3.62
C ARG A 46 4.21 17.18 -2.55
N ALA A 47 4.04 15.87 -2.57
CA ALA A 47 3.30 15.15 -1.51
C ALA A 47 3.94 15.32 -0.12
N TYR A 48 5.27 15.24 -0.03
CA TYR A 48 5.98 15.49 1.23
C TYR A 48 5.97 16.96 1.64
N ARG A 49 6.24 17.88 0.69
CA ARG A 49 6.43 19.30 0.97
C ARG A 49 5.10 20.02 1.22
N ASP A 50 4.13 19.82 0.33
CA ASP A 50 2.93 20.65 0.26
C ASP A 50 1.80 20.06 1.12
N TYR A 51 1.55 18.76 1.02
CA TYR A 51 0.54 18.07 1.82
C TYR A 51 1.04 17.59 3.18
N MET A 52 2.37 17.49 3.37
CA MET A 52 2.98 16.88 4.56
C MET A 52 2.56 15.42 4.75
N CYS A 53 2.43 14.67 3.66
CA CYS A 53 2.32 13.20 3.75
C CYS A 53 3.56 12.63 4.43
N ASP A 54 3.39 11.61 5.26
CA ASP A 54 4.51 10.97 5.95
C ASP A 54 5.22 9.94 5.07
N GLU A 55 4.51 9.37 4.11
CA GLU A 55 4.96 8.28 3.26
C GLU A 55 4.49 8.48 1.81
N TYR A 56 5.24 7.95 0.86
CA TYR A 56 4.86 7.89 -0.55
C TYR A 56 5.03 6.45 -1.05
N MET A 57 3.99 5.91 -1.67
CA MET A 57 4.01 4.60 -2.31
C MET A 57 4.42 4.74 -3.77
N TRP A 58 5.56 4.15 -4.11
CA TRP A 58 6.08 4.09 -5.47
C TRP A 58 5.66 2.77 -6.12
N ASP A 59 4.80 2.85 -7.13
CA ASP A 59 4.15 1.70 -7.72
C ASP A 59 5.00 1.06 -8.82
N TRP A 60 5.65 -0.06 -8.47
CA TRP A 60 6.37 -0.93 -9.40
C TRP A 60 5.48 -2.04 -9.99
N GLU A 61 4.21 -2.15 -9.59
CA GLU A 61 3.30 -3.17 -10.12
C GLU A 61 2.71 -2.69 -11.45
N GLY A 62 1.93 -1.61 -11.43
CA GLY A 62 1.02 -1.28 -12.52
C GLY A 62 1.55 -0.44 -13.68
N LYS A 63 2.84 -0.09 -13.71
CA LYS A 63 3.41 0.89 -14.67
C LYS A 63 4.90 0.72 -14.99
N HIS A 64 5.38 1.39 -16.03
CA HIS A 64 6.81 1.62 -16.24
C HIS A 64 7.28 2.69 -15.26
N VAL A 65 8.23 2.35 -14.40
CA VAL A 65 8.55 3.12 -13.21
C VAL A 65 9.94 3.73 -13.32
N ASP A 66 10.13 4.92 -12.74
CA ASP A 66 11.46 5.50 -12.61
C ASP A 66 12.24 4.79 -11.50
N GLU A 67 13.32 4.12 -11.88
CA GLU A 67 14.13 3.32 -10.96
C GLU A 67 15.10 4.19 -10.15
N ALA A 68 15.41 5.39 -10.65
CA ALA A 68 16.33 6.35 -10.05
C ALA A 68 15.60 7.39 -9.19
N VAL A 69 14.40 7.07 -8.69
CA VAL A 69 13.58 8.01 -7.91
C VAL A 69 14.33 8.57 -6.70
N VAL A 70 15.09 7.75 -5.97
CA VAL A 70 15.84 8.22 -4.80
C VAL A 70 16.97 9.16 -5.22
N ASP A 71 17.73 8.78 -6.24
CA ASP A 71 18.81 9.59 -6.81
C ASP A 71 18.30 10.96 -7.23
N LYS A 72 17.20 11.00 -8.00
CA LYS A 72 16.57 12.23 -8.47
C LYS A 72 16.02 13.08 -7.34
N LEU A 73 15.39 12.49 -6.33
CA LEU A 73 14.91 13.22 -5.15
C LEU A 73 16.05 13.88 -4.37
N PHE A 74 17.14 13.15 -4.14
CA PHE A 74 18.28 13.64 -3.38
C PHE A 74 19.12 14.67 -4.14
N THR A 75 19.26 14.52 -5.45
CA THR A 75 20.00 15.47 -6.31
C THR A 75 19.19 16.74 -6.58
N THR A 76 17.92 16.60 -6.98
CA THR A 76 17.05 17.73 -7.36
C THR A 76 16.56 18.51 -6.13
N TYR A 77 16.24 17.82 -5.04
CA TYR A 77 15.65 18.41 -3.83
C TYR A 77 16.52 18.22 -2.59
N HIS A 78 17.84 18.23 -2.77
CA HIS A 78 18.85 17.98 -1.73
C HIS A 78 18.58 18.70 -0.40
N THR A 79 18.34 20.02 -0.44
CA THR A 79 18.12 20.83 0.77
C THR A 79 16.93 20.35 1.60
N PHE A 80 15.87 19.86 0.94
CA PHE A 80 14.70 19.33 1.62
C PHE A 80 15.01 17.98 2.27
N PHE A 81 15.54 17.02 1.50
CA PHE A 81 15.78 15.65 2.00
C PHE A 81 16.94 15.55 2.99
N LYS A 82 17.89 16.50 2.97
CA LYS A 82 18.90 16.63 4.02
C LYS A 82 18.26 16.95 5.38
N LYS A 83 17.21 17.77 5.41
CA LYS A 83 16.45 18.13 6.63
C LYS A 83 15.38 17.08 6.99
N ARG A 84 14.70 16.54 5.97
CA ARG A 84 13.61 15.56 6.09
C ARG A 84 14.07 14.25 5.44
N GLN A 85 14.89 13.51 6.17
CA GLN A 85 15.54 12.30 5.65
C GLN A 85 14.53 11.20 5.32
N LEU A 86 14.63 10.65 4.11
CA LEU A 86 13.97 9.40 3.73
C LEU A 86 14.49 8.27 4.64
N GLY A 87 13.59 7.37 5.02
CA GLY A 87 13.90 6.25 5.90
C GLY A 87 13.82 6.58 7.40
N ARG A 88 13.81 7.87 7.76
CA ARG A 88 13.79 8.34 9.15
C ARG A 88 12.60 9.24 9.48
N GLU A 89 12.46 10.36 8.79
CA GLU A 89 11.44 11.39 9.05
C GLU A 89 10.20 11.21 8.17
N ILE A 90 10.45 10.79 6.93
CA ILE A 90 9.47 10.48 5.88
C ILE A 90 9.89 9.19 5.18
N PHE A 91 8.95 8.52 4.51
CA PHE A 91 9.15 7.15 4.02
C PHE A 91 8.81 7.01 2.55
N LEU A 92 9.60 6.24 1.82
CA LEU A 92 9.33 5.79 0.47
C LEU A 92 9.14 4.28 0.51
N THR A 93 8.05 3.78 -0.07
CA THR A 93 7.68 2.36 -0.01
C THR A 93 7.35 1.86 -1.40
N PHE A 94 8.06 0.83 -1.85
CA PHE A 94 7.81 0.26 -3.17
C PHE A 94 6.66 -0.74 -3.11
N ARG A 95 5.64 -0.57 -3.96
CA ARG A 95 4.65 -1.63 -4.23
C ARG A 95 5.19 -2.52 -5.34
N LEU A 96 5.61 -3.72 -4.99
CA LEU A 96 6.28 -4.63 -5.90
C LEU A 96 5.30 -5.30 -6.86
N PRO A 97 5.75 -5.73 -8.05
CA PRO A 97 5.00 -6.67 -8.86
C PRO A 97 4.86 -8.01 -8.14
N ASN A 98 3.73 -8.70 -8.33
CA ASN A 98 3.52 -10.03 -7.77
C ASN A 98 4.01 -11.11 -8.75
N ILE A 99 5.19 -11.66 -8.50
CA ILE A 99 5.85 -12.65 -9.37
C ILE A 99 5.10 -13.98 -9.52
N TRP A 100 4.15 -14.27 -8.62
CA TRP A 100 3.32 -15.48 -8.70
C TRP A 100 2.13 -15.30 -9.63
N LEU A 101 1.85 -14.06 -10.06
CA LEU A 101 0.74 -13.72 -10.93
C LEU A 101 1.24 -13.15 -12.26
N GLU A 102 2.36 -12.42 -12.24
CA GLU A 102 3.05 -11.92 -13.42
C GLU A 102 4.44 -12.55 -13.54
N LYS A 103 4.69 -13.25 -14.65
CA LYS A 103 6.05 -13.69 -14.99
C LYS A 103 6.86 -12.47 -15.41
N GLY A 104 7.89 -12.12 -14.64
CA GLY A 104 8.75 -11.00 -15.01
C GLY A 104 9.98 -10.81 -14.13
N TYR A 105 10.97 -10.10 -14.68
CA TYR A 105 12.26 -9.83 -14.05
C TYR A 105 12.27 -8.54 -13.21
N ARG A 106 11.14 -7.83 -13.18
CA ARG A 106 11.02 -6.47 -12.61
C ARG A 106 11.30 -6.40 -11.11
N ILE A 107 11.07 -7.50 -10.39
CA ILE A 107 11.38 -7.54 -8.96
C ILE A 107 12.88 -7.42 -8.68
N ALA A 108 13.73 -7.96 -9.56
CA ALA A 108 15.17 -7.85 -9.43
C ALA A 108 15.62 -6.39 -9.61
N ARG A 109 15.01 -5.68 -10.56
CA ARG A 109 15.24 -4.24 -10.78
C ARG A 109 14.83 -3.41 -9.57
N ALA A 110 13.65 -3.68 -9.01
CA ALA A 110 13.18 -3.02 -7.79
C ALA A 110 14.12 -3.24 -6.59
N PHE A 111 14.59 -4.48 -6.39
CA PHE A 111 15.53 -4.79 -5.31
C PHE A 111 16.90 -4.14 -5.53
N MET A 112 17.42 -4.15 -6.76
CA MET A 112 18.67 -3.44 -7.06
C MET A 112 18.53 -1.93 -6.83
N ALA A 113 17.42 -1.32 -7.24
CA ALA A 113 17.15 0.10 -6.99
C ALA A 113 17.13 0.44 -5.48
N ILE A 114 16.61 -0.46 -4.64
CA ILE A 114 16.65 -0.29 -3.19
C ILE A 114 18.09 -0.35 -2.66
N LEU A 115 18.89 -1.30 -3.16
CA LEU A 115 20.28 -1.47 -2.73
C LEU A 115 21.16 -0.30 -3.16
N THR A 116 21.03 0.18 -4.41
CA THR A 116 21.80 1.33 -4.90
C THR A 116 21.39 2.63 -4.21
N ALA A 117 20.10 2.78 -3.88
CA ALA A 117 19.62 3.91 -3.09
C ALA A 117 20.23 3.94 -1.67
N GLU A 118 20.49 2.77 -1.08
CA GLU A 118 21.18 2.66 0.20
C GLU A 118 22.66 3.09 0.09
N ASP A 119 23.36 2.63 -0.95
CA ASP A 119 24.74 3.05 -1.23
C ASP A 119 24.84 4.58 -1.39
N PHE A 120 23.92 5.16 -2.16
CA PHE A 120 23.87 6.60 -2.37
C PHE A 120 23.61 7.36 -1.06
N SER A 121 22.69 6.86 -0.23
CA SER A 121 22.41 7.44 1.10
C SER A 121 23.62 7.42 2.02
N HIS A 122 24.43 6.35 1.96
CA HIS A 122 25.69 6.28 2.68
C HIS A 122 26.73 7.28 2.19
N SER A 123 26.81 7.53 0.89
CA SER A 123 27.68 8.58 0.33
C SER A 123 27.33 9.97 0.88
N LEU A 124 26.04 10.20 1.17
CA LEU A 124 25.51 11.43 1.75
C LEU A 124 25.55 11.46 3.29
N LYS A 125 26.19 10.46 3.93
CA LYS A 125 26.26 10.29 5.40
C LYS A 125 24.87 10.22 6.07
N VAL A 126 23.88 9.72 5.37
CA VAL A 126 22.56 9.41 5.93
C VAL A 126 22.61 8.01 6.56
N ALA A 127 22.14 7.90 7.80
CA ALA A 127 22.30 6.68 8.59
C ALA A 127 21.26 5.58 8.32
N SER A 128 20.16 5.91 7.63
CA SER A 128 19.03 5.00 7.40
C SER A 128 18.88 4.70 5.90
N PRO A 129 18.60 3.44 5.50
CA PRO A 129 18.24 3.13 4.13
C PRO A 129 16.96 3.90 3.74
N PRO A 130 16.93 4.55 2.57
CA PRO A 130 15.82 5.41 2.15
C PRO A 130 14.56 4.60 1.83
N VAL A 131 14.73 3.34 1.43
CA VAL A 131 13.67 2.34 1.24
C VAL A 131 14.04 1.08 2.00
N PHE A 132 13.20 0.66 2.94
CA PHE A 132 13.41 -0.55 3.74
C PHE A 132 12.15 -1.40 3.94
N GLU A 133 11.02 -0.89 3.46
CA GLU A 133 9.72 -1.55 3.45
C GLU A 133 9.22 -1.62 2.01
N VAL A 134 8.63 -2.75 1.66
CA VAL A 134 7.99 -2.98 0.37
C VAL A 134 6.62 -3.60 0.57
N ILE A 135 5.69 -3.34 -0.34
CA ILE A 135 4.35 -3.91 -0.33
C ILE A 135 4.29 -5.05 -1.35
N LEU A 136 3.83 -6.22 -0.90
CA LEU A 136 3.45 -7.32 -1.79
C LEU A 136 1.92 -7.27 -2.01
N PRO A 137 1.45 -6.87 -3.21
CA PRO A 137 0.02 -6.93 -3.54
C PRO A 137 -0.48 -8.37 -3.67
N MET A 138 -1.79 -8.56 -3.55
CA MET A 138 -2.45 -9.87 -3.66
C MET A 138 -1.79 -10.95 -2.78
N THR A 139 -1.51 -10.60 -1.53
CA THR A 139 -0.93 -11.55 -0.56
C THR A 139 -2.01 -12.49 -0.04
N ASP A 140 -1.84 -13.77 -0.31
CA ASP A 140 -2.67 -14.90 0.14
C ASP A 140 -1.94 -15.83 1.11
N LYS A 141 -0.59 -15.86 1.06
CA LYS A 141 0.25 -16.84 1.77
C LYS A 141 1.48 -16.20 2.38
N ALA A 142 1.83 -16.64 3.59
CA ALA A 142 2.97 -16.14 4.34
C ALA A 142 4.33 -16.49 3.70
N GLU A 143 4.40 -17.64 3.01
CA GLU A 143 5.59 -18.14 2.32
C GLU A 143 6.07 -17.16 1.25
N LYS A 144 5.14 -16.46 0.59
CA LYS A 144 5.46 -15.45 -0.42
C LYS A 144 6.23 -14.28 0.19
N LEU A 145 5.84 -13.83 1.38
CA LEU A 145 6.53 -12.76 2.11
C LEU A 145 7.97 -13.17 2.45
N ILE A 146 8.15 -14.37 3.00
CA ILE A 146 9.46 -14.90 3.38
C ILE A 146 10.34 -15.11 2.15
N TYR A 147 9.78 -15.60 1.05
CA TYR A 147 10.50 -15.74 -0.21
C TYR A 147 11.10 -14.40 -0.64
N LEU A 148 10.32 -13.31 -0.64
CA LEU A 148 10.83 -11.98 -1.02
C LEU A 148 11.96 -11.50 -0.11
N GLN A 149 11.84 -11.70 1.21
CA GLN A 149 12.89 -11.31 2.15
C GLN A 149 14.19 -12.09 1.93
N LYS A 150 14.08 -13.39 1.67
CA LYS A 150 15.23 -14.26 1.39
C LYS A 150 15.90 -13.89 0.07
N THR A 151 15.12 -13.70 -0.98
CA THR A 151 15.61 -13.32 -2.31
C THR A 151 16.32 -11.97 -2.25
N PHE A 152 15.75 -10.98 -1.55
CA PHE A 152 16.44 -9.69 -1.33
C PHE A 152 17.76 -9.87 -0.58
N SER A 153 17.77 -10.65 0.51
CA SER A 153 18.99 -10.90 1.30
C SER A 153 20.09 -11.59 0.49
N GLN A 154 19.72 -12.53 -0.37
CA GLN A 154 20.64 -13.21 -1.29
C GLN A 154 21.23 -12.24 -2.31
N LEU A 155 20.38 -11.39 -2.92
CA LEU A 155 20.82 -10.39 -3.88
C LEU A 155 21.75 -9.35 -3.24
N ALA A 156 21.43 -8.87 -2.03
CA ALA A 156 22.28 -7.95 -1.28
C ALA A 156 23.69 -8.54 -1.04
N ARG A 157 23.76 -9.81 -0.62
CA ARG A 157 25.04 -10.51 -0.43
C ARG A 157 25.78 -10.73 -1.74
N PHE A 158 25.06 -11.01 -2.82
CA PHE A 158 25.66 -11.14 -4.16
C PHE A 158 26.29 -9.82 -4.61
N LYS A 159 25.54 -8.70 -4.52
CA LYS A 159 26.06 -7.36 -4.83
C LYS A 159 27.37 -7.08 -4.09
N CYS A 160 27.37 -7.25 -2.76
CA CYS A 160 28.56 -6.93 -1.97
C CYS A 160 29.77 -7.78 -2.33
N ARG A 161 29.58 -9.07 -2.67
CA ARG A 161 30.67 -9.93 -3.17
C ARG A 161 31.16 -9.52 -4.56
N ALA A 162 30.24 -9.23 -5.48
CA ALA A 162 30.56 -8.90 -6.86
C ALA A 162 31.32 -7.56 -6.98
N PHE A 163 30.99 -6.58 -6.14
CA PHE A 163 31.58 -5.24 -6.19
C PHE A 163 32.62 -4.94 -5.08
N GLY A 164 33.02 -5.96 -4.30
CA GLY A 164 34.10 -5.83 -3.31
C GLY A 164 33.80 -4.91 -2.11
N GLU A 165 32.52 -4.74 -1.75
CA GLU A 165 32.11 -3.84 -0.67
C GLU A 165 32.40 -4.44 0.72
N ARG A 166 33.14 -3.70 1.56
CA ARG A 166 33.57 -4.16 2.89
C ARG A 166 32.61 -3.82 4.04
N LYS A 167 31.52 -3.09 3.78
CA LYS A 167 30.54 -2.67 4.82
C LYS A 167 29.49 -3.75 5.06
N LYS A 168 28.87 -3.74 6.26
CA LYS A 168 27.67 -4.55 6.54
C LYS A 168 26.55 -4.13 5.58
N ALA A 169 26.24 -4.99 4.63
CA ALA A 169 25.18 -4.76 3.66
C ALA A 169 23.81 -4.62 4.32
N PHE A 170 23.02 -3.62 3.93
CA PHE A 170 21.58 -3.67 4.11
C PHE A 170 21.01 -4.90 3.40
N ASN A 171 20.62 -5.90 4.18
CA ASN A 171 20.25 -7.22 3.67
C ASN A 171 18.92 -7.76 4.25
N TYR A 172 18.18 -6.90 4.94
CA TYR A 172 16.90 -7.25 5.55
C TYR A 172 15.82 -6.28 5.09
N LEU A 173 14.96 -6.77 4.22
CA LEU A 173 13.79 -6.04 3.73
C LEU A 173 12.55 -6.41 4.55
N ARG A 174 11.75 -5.42 4.91
CA ARG A 174 10.44 -5.67 5.54
C ARG A 174 9.37 -5.74 4.46
N VAL A 175 8.54 -6.78 4.48
CA VAL A 175 7.47 -6.96 3.48
C VAL A 175 6.12 -6.73 4.13
N ILE A 176 5.37 -5.80 3.57
CA ILE A 176 4.02 -5.40 3.93
C ILE A 176 3.04 -6.25 3.11
N PRO A 177 2.24 -7.12 3.74
CA PRO A 177 1.23 -7.89 3.01
C PRO A 177 0.03 -7.01 2.69
N LEU A 178 -0.21 -6.75 1.40
CA LEU A 178 -1.45 -6.16 0.91
C LEU A 178 -2.43 -7.29 0.57
N ILE A 179 -3.50 -7.38 1.36
CA ILE A 179 -4.52 -8.43 1.31
C ILE A 179 -5.74 -7.86 0.58
N GLU A 180 -6.13 -8.53 -0.51
CA GLU A 180 -7.12 -8.03 -1.48
C GLU A 180 -8.36 -8.92 -1.61
N GLY A 181 -8.30 -10.18 -1.16
CA GLY A 181 -9.43 -11.10 -1.19
C GLY A 181 -10.26 -11.06 0.08
N ILE A 182 -11.58 -11.26 -0.05
CA ILE A 182 -12.53 -11.23 1.08
C ILE A 182 -12.23 -12.38 2.06
N GLU A 183 -11.93 -13.58 1.54
CA GLU A 183 -11.62 -14.74 2.36
C GLU A 183 -10.32 -14.54 3.14
N GLU A 184 -9.29 -14.05 2.47
CA GLU A 184 -7.98 -13.75 3.05
C GLU A 184 -8.09 -12.62 4.09
N LEU A 185 -8.87 -11.56 3.83
CA LEU A 185 -9.11 -10.49 4.79
C LEU A 185 -9.76 -11.04 6.07
N THR A 186 -10.82 -11.84 5.93
CA THR A 186 -11.57 -12.39 7.07
C THR A 186 -10.88 -13.58 7.77
N SER A 187 -9.73 -14.02 7.26
CA SER A 187 -8.87 -15.04 7.86
C SER A 187 -7.42 -14.57 8.06
N SER A 188 -7.19 -13.27 7.94
CA SER A 188 -5.85 -12.68 7.84
C SER A 188 -4.96 -12.91 9.07
N GLY A 189 -5.56 -13.13 10.25
CA GLY A 189 -4.82 -13.56 11.44
C GLY A 189 -3.98 -14.81 11.22
N LYS A 190 -4.47 -15.77 10.41
CA LYS A 190 -3.73 -16.98 10.04
C LYS A 190 -2.48 -16.66 9.23
N ILE A 191 -2.61 -15.79 8.21
CA ILE A 191 -1.48 -15.36 7.36
C ILE A 191 -0.38 -14.73 8.23
N LEU A 192 -0.75 -13.89 9.21
CA LEU A 192 0.22 -13.24 10.09
C LEU A 192 0.88 -14.22 11.08
N HIS A 193 0.12 -15.16 11.65
CA HIS A 193 0.68 -16.21 12.52
C HIS A 193 1.65 -17.12 11.77
N ASP A 194 1.27 -17.54 10.57
CA ASP A 194 2.12 -18.35 9.69
C ASP A 194 3.40 -17.58 9.32
N TYR A 195 3.29 -16.28 9.02
CA TYR A 195 4.44 -15.42 8.75
C TYR A 195 5.39 -15.32 9.93
N VAL A 196 4.90 -15.09 11.16
CA VAL A 196 5.75 -15.04 12.36
C VAL A 196 6.45 -16.38 12.60
N ARG A 197 5.75 -17.50 12.41
CA ARG A 197 6.34 -18.84 12.54
C ARG A 197 7.49 -19.04 11.56
N LEU A 198 7.27 -18.74 10.29
CA LEU A 198 8.30 -18.86 9.24
C LEU A 198 9.46 -17.88 9.47
N HIS A 199 9.16 -16.64 9.88
CA HIS A 199 10.18 -15.64 10.19
C HIS A 199 11.08 -16.09 11.34
N LYS A 200 10.52 -16.68 12.41
CA LYS A 200 11.32 -17.28 13.50
C LYS A 200 12.20 -18.43 13.02
N LYS A 201 11.69 -19.27 12.11
CA LYS A 201 12.46 -20.39 11.54
C LYS A 201 13.68 -19.88 10.75
N GLU A 202 13.46 -18.88 9.89
CA GLU A 202 14.47 -18.30 9.00
C GLU A 202 15.45 -17.37 9.71
N TYR A 203 14.95 -16.42 10.52
CA TYR A 203 15.73 -15.32 11.11
C TYR A 203 15.95 -15.46 12.63
N LYS A 204 15.56 -16.59 13.23
CA LYS A 204 15.72 -16.91 14.67
C LYS A 204 15.10 -15.90 15.63
N SER A 205 14.21 -15.05 15.14
CA SER A 205 13.52 -14.00 15.87
C SER A 205 12.17 -13.72 15.22
N PRO A 206 11.16 -13.20 15.94
CA PRO A 206 9.99 -12.61 15.31
C PRO A 206 10.34 -11.27 14.64
N PRO A 207 9.53 -10.79 13.69
CA PRO A 207 9.67 -9.43 13.18
C PRO A 207 9.42 -8.40 14.30
N GLU A 208 10.10 -7.26 14.24
CA GLU A 208 9.97 -6.17 15.23
C GLU A 208 8.53 -5.63 15.30
N TYR A 209 7.85 -5.58 14.16
CA TYR A 209 6.45 -5.19 13.99
C TYR A 209 5.96 -5.64 12.61
N LEU A 210 4.63 -5.58 12.39
CA LEU A 210 4.00 -5.76 11.09
C LEU A 210 3.16 -4.55 10.72
N ARG A 211 3.03 -4.27 9.42
CA ARG A 211 2.11 -3.26 8.87
C ARG A 211 1.14 -3.89 7.88
N PRO A 212 0.24 -4.78 8.30
CA PRO A 212 -0.64 -5.45 7.35
C PRO A 212 -1.56 -4.44 6.64
N PHE A 213 -1.78 -4.62 5.35
CA PHE A 213 -2.43 -3.66 4.49
C PHE A 213 -3.74 -4.24 3.94
N ILE A 214 -4.87 -3.61 4.28
CA ILE A 214 -6.21 -3.93 3.79
C ILE A 214 -6.48 -3.15 2.49
N ALA A 215 -6.80 -3.85 1.40
CA ALA A 215 -7.41 -3.21 0.23
C ALA A 215 -8.89 -2.95 0.46
N ARG A 216 -9.44 -1.88 -0.12
CA ARG A 216 -10.91 -1.65 -0.19
C ARG A 216 -11.48 -1.70 -1.59
N SER A 217 -10.74 -1.24 -2.59
CA SER A 217 -11.25 -1.13 -3.96
C SER A 217 -11.51 -2.48 -4.62
N ASP A 218 -10.52 -3.37 -4.61
CA ASP A 218 -10.64 -4.68 -5.27
C ASP A 218 -11.65 -5.61 -4.57
N PRO A 219 -11.69 -5.71 -3.23
CA PRO A 219 -12.77 -6.44 -2.58
C PRO A 219 -14.17 -5.88 -2.89
N ALA A 220 -14.32 -4.56 -2.98
CA ALA A 220 -15.63 -3.95 -3.30
C ALA A 220 -16.05 -4.26 -4.74
N LEU A 221 -15.14 -4.19 -5.69
CA LEU A 221 -15.38 -4.57 -7.08
C LEU A 221 -15.82 -6.03 -7.21
N ASN A 222 -15.20 -6.93 -6.44
CA ASN A 222 -15.40 -8.37 -6.57
C ASN A 222 -16.60 -8.91 -5.78
N ALA A 223 -16.99 -8.24 -4.69
CA ALA A 223 -17.96 -8.78 -3.73
C ALA A 223 -18.98 -7.73 -3.23
N GLY A 224 -18.92 -6.51 -3.75
CA GLY A 224 -19.81 -5.42 -3.37
C GLY A 224 -19.30 -4.61 -2.18
N MET A 225 -19.80 -3.37 -2.09
CA MET A 225 -19.34 -2.38 -1.11
C MET A 225 -19.49 -2.89 0.33
N VAL A 226 -20.65 -3.45 0.68
CA VAL A 226 -20.98 -3.90 2.04
C VAL A 226 -20.07 -5.04 2.48
N SER A 227 -19.92 -6.08 1.65
CA SER A 227 -19.04 -7.21 1.92
C SER A 227 -17.60 -6.76 2.17
N ALA A 228 -17.12 -5.83 1.35
CA ALA A 228 -15.78 -5.28 1.49
C ALA A 228 -15.59 -4.40 2.74
N ILE A 229 -16.63 -3.72 3.24
CA ILE A 229 -16.58 -2.98 4.51
C ILE A 229 -16.48 -3.98 5.67
N ILE A 230 -17.35 -4.99 5.69
CA ILE A 230 -17.38 -6.00 6.75
C ILE A 230 -16.05 -6.76 6.79
N ALA A 231 -15.52 -7.17 5.64
CA ALA A 231 -14.23 -7.85 5.55
C ALA A 231 -13.07 -7.00 6.09
N ALA A 232 -13.03 -5.70 5.75
CA ALA A 232 -12.03 -4.78 6.28
C ALA A 232 -12.10 -4.63 7.80
N LYS A 233 -13.32 -4.53 8.37
CA LYS A 233 -13.51 -4.45 9.83
C LYS A 233 -13.08 -5.74 10.53
N ILE A 234 -13.43 -6.89 9.98
CA ILE A 234 -12.99 -8.19 10.52
C ILE A 234 -11.46 -8.28 10.47
N ALA A 235 -10.83 -7.97 9.32
CA ALA A 235 -9.38 -8.00 9.17
C ALA A 235 -8.67 -7.11 10.21
N LEU A 236 -9.17 -5.88 10.42
CA LEU A 236 -8.63 -4.98 11.43
C LEU A 236 -8.69 -5.57 12.84
N SER A 237 -9.83 -6.15 13.22
CA SER A 237 -9.97 -6.87 14.49
C SER A 237 -8.99 -8.05 14.59
N GLU A 238 -8.87 -8.86 13.55
CA GLU A 238 -7.97 -10.02 13.51
C GLU A 238 -6.50 -9.62 13.66
N PHE A 239 -6.06 -8.52 13.03
CA PHE A 239 -4.69 -8.00 13.21
C PHE A 239 -4.36 -7.68 14.67
N TYR A 240 -5.30 -7.07 15.38
CA TYR A 240 -5.11 -6.70 16.78
C TYR A 240 -5.18 -7.89 17.74
N LYS A 241 -6.04 -8.89 17.45
CA LYS A 241 -6.02 -10.18 18.17
C LYS A 241 -4.69 -10.89 17.98
N PHE A 242 -4.24 -11.03 16.73
CA PHE A 242 -2.93 -11.57 16.39
C PHE A 242 -1.82 -10.82 17.15
N SER A 243 -1.86 -9.49 17.20
CA SER A 243 -0.83 -8.69 17.88
C SER A 243 -0.72 -9.03 19.36
N LYS A 244 -1.85 -9.24 20.03
CA LYS A 244 -1.92 -9.65 21.45
C LYS A 244 -1.37 -11.06 21.65
N GLU A 245 -1.75 -12.00 20.79
CA GLU A 245 -1.37 -13.42 20.86
C GLU A 245 0.12 -13.63 20.55
N ALA A 246 0.58 -13.11 19.42
CA ALA A 246 1.96 -13.27 18.95
C ALA A 246 2.96 -12.36 19.67
N LYS A 247 2.47 -11.37 20.45
CA LYS A 247 3.26 -10.30 21.09
C LYS A 247 4.11 -9.51 20.08
N VAL A 248 3.59 -9.35 18.86
CA VAL A 248 4.21 -8.56 17.78
C VAL A 248 3.33 -7.32 17.53
N PRO A 249 3.85 -6.09 17.65
CA PRO A 249 3.10 -4.88 17.34
C PRO A 249 2.61 -4.85 15.89
N VAL A 250 1.39 -4.36 15.68
CA VAL A 250 0.80 -4.16 14.34
C VAL A 250 0.45 -2.69 14.09
N PHE A 251 0.66 -2.25 12.86
CA PHE A 251 0.26 -0.92 12.38
C PHE A 251 -0.50 -1.04 11.06
N PRO A 252 -1.81 -1.33 11.13
CA PRO A 252 -2.60 -1.60 9.94
C PRO A 252 -2.64 -0.42 8.98
N ILE A 253 -2.54 -0.73 7.70
CA ILE A 253 -2.71 0.19 6.57
C ILE A 253 -4.05 -0.09 5.92
N ILE A 254 -4.75 0.93 5.43
CA ILE A 254 -5.93 0.76 4.58
C ILE A 254 -5.82 1.57 3.29
N GLY A 255 -6.08 0.91 2.16
CA GLY A 255 -6.02 1.49 0.82
C GLY A 255 -7.40 1.85 0.33
N VAL A 256 -7.67 3.15 0.28
CA VAL A 256 -9.00 3.72 0.06
C VAL A 256 -8.97 4.86 -0.94
N GLY A 257 -9.95 4.87 -1.83
CA GLY A 257 -10.24 6.01 -2.71
C GLY A 257 -11.23 6.99 -2.08
N SER A 258 -11.42 8.14 -2.72
CA SER A 258 -12.30 9.20 -2.23
C SER A 258 -13.79 8.88 -2.32
N LEU A 259 -14.19 8.06 -3.30
CA LEU A 259 -15.58 7.66 -3.49
C LEU A 259 -15.99 6.53 -2.52
N PRO A 260 -17.24 6.49 -2.03
CA PRO A 260 -17.70 5.51 -1.03
C PRO A 260 -17.41 4.05 -1.40
N PHE A 261 -17.65 3.68 -2.65
CA PHE A 261 -17.42 2.31 -3.15
C PHE A 261 -15.98 1.83 -2.88
N ARG A 262 -15.00 2.74 -3.00
CA ARG A 262 -13.57 2.45 -2.82
C ARG A 262 -13.05 2.80 -1.42
N GLY A 263 -13.91 3.19 -0.48
CA GLY A 263 -13.55 3.48 0.92
C GLY A 263 -13.99 4.84 1.43
N GLY A 264 -14.30 5.80 0.56
CA GLY A 264 -14.93 7.06 0.94
C GLY A 264 -14.05 7.99 1.76
N LEU A 265 -12.72 7.94 1.65
CA LEU A 265 -11.83 8.87 2.36
C LEU A 265 -11.60 10.12 1.52
N SER A 266 -12.18 11.24 1.93
CA SER A 266 -11.99 12.55 1.31
C SER A 266 -11.80 13.63 2.37
N PRO A 267 -11.37 14.86 2.00
CA PRO A 267 -11.29 15.98 2.93
C PRO A 267 -12.60 16.24 3.70
N ASN A 268 -13.74 15.95 3.09
CA ASN A 268 -15.07 16.17 3.66
C ASN A 268 -15.53 15.04 4.58
N THR A 269 -14.97 13.83 4.46
CA THR A 269 -15.41 12.63 5.19
C THR A 269 -14.40 12.14 6.23
N VAL A 270 -13.24 12.81 6.39
CA VAL A 270 -12.15 12.36 7.27
C VAL A 270 -12.59 12.01 8.71
N LYS A 271 -13.57 12.72 9.28
CA LYS A 271 -14.05 12.44 10.64
C LYS A 271 -14.79 11.10 10.71
N GLY A 272 -15.83 10.93 9.88
CA GLY A 272 -16.58 9.68 9.81
C GLY A 272 -15.70 8.49 9.41
N PHE A 273 -14.71 8.71 8.54
CA PHE A 273 -13.73 7.68 8.18
C PHE A 273 -12.91 7.19 9.39
N LEU A 274 -12.43 8.12 10.23
CA LEU A 274 -11.64 7.77 11.42
C LEU A 274 -12.45 7.00 12.45
N ASP A 275 -13.74 7.31 12.56
CA ASP A 275 -14.67 6.59 13.45
C ASP A 275 -14.95 5.18 12.90
N GLU A 276 -15.25 5.09 11.60
CA GLU A 276 -15.58 3.85 10.90
C GLU A 276 -14.44 2.82 10.92
N TYR A 277 -13.20 3.30 10.77
CA TYR A 277 -11.98 2.49 10.72
C TYR A 277 -11.02 2.79 11.88
N ALA A 278 -11.58 3.04 13.07
CA ALA A 278 -10.80 3.25 14.28
C ALA A 278 -9.85 2.05 14.53
N GLY A 279 -8.56 2.33 14.68
CA GLY A 279 -7.51 1.30 14.78
C GLY A 279 -6.56 1.26 13.58
N ILE A 280 -6.94 1.83 12.43
CA ILE A 280 -5.99 2.04 11.34
C ILE A 280 -4.86 2.99 11.79
N ARG A 281 -3.65 2.75 11.26
CA ARG A 281 -2.45 3.53 11.57
C ARG A 281 -1.89 4.27 10.36
N THR A 282 -2.11 3.76 9.16
CA THR A 282 -1.76 4.44 7.90
C THR A 282 -2.93 4.40 6.93
N VAL A 283 -3.25 5.52 6.29
CA VAL A 283 -4.25 5.58 5.21
C VAL A 283 -3.59 6.01 3.91
N THR A 284 -4.08 5.49 2.78
CA THR A 284 -3.65 6.01 1.47
C THR A 284 -4.32 7.35 1.17
N ILE A 285 -3.52 8.32 0.72
CA ILE A 285 -3.97 9.58 0.16
C ILE A 285 -3.82 9.47 -1.37
N GLN A 286 -4.90 9.11 -2.05
CA GLN A 286 -4.92 8.88 -3.51
C GLN A 286 -4.96 10.20 -4.30
N SER A 287 -4.86 10.14 -5.63
CA SER A 287 -4.72 11.35 -6.45
C SER A 287 -5.99 12.21 -6.39
N ALA A 288 -7.17 11.60 -6.40
CA ALA A 288 -8.44 12.34 -6.25
C ALA A 288 -8.49 13.16 -4.96
N PHE A 289 -8.07 12.57 -3.83
CA PHE A 289 -7.99 13.29 -2.55
C PHE A 289 -7.11 14.53 -2.65
N ARG A 290 -5.99 14.44 -3.38
CA ARG A 290 -5.03 15.54 -3.51
C ARG A 290 -5.51 16.60 -4.51
N TYR A 291 -6.14 16.21 -5.61
CA TYR A 291 -6.31 17.09 -6.78
C TYR A 291 -7.74 17.46 -7.11
N ASP A 292 -8.74 16.70 -6.66
CA ASP A 292 -10.16 16.99 -6.94
C ASP A 292 -10.84 17.83 -5.85
N TYR A 293 -10.11 18.16 -4.80
CA TYR A 293 -10.57 19.00 -3.69
C TYR A 293 -9.71 20.25 -3.60
N PRO A 294 -10.25 21.37 -3.04
CA PRO A 294 -9.47 22.56 -2.81
C PRO A 294 -8.17 22.23 -2.06
N TYR A 295 -7.05 22.72 -2.58
CA TYR A 295 -5.71 22.38 -2.07
C TYR A 295 -5.59 22.57 -0.55
N ASP A 296 -6.10 23.69 -0.03
CA ASP A 296 -6.05 23.98 1.41
C ASP A 296 -6.91 23.04 2.26
N GLU A 297 -8.04 22.57 1.75
CA GLU A 297 -8.89 21.59 2.44
C GLU A 297 -8.21 20.23 2.49
N ALA A 298 -7.69 19.76 1.35
CA ALA A 298 -6.94 18.51 1.28
C ALA A 298 -5.71 18.54 2.21
N ARG A 299 -4.96 19.65 2.24
CA ARG A 299 -3.81 19.84 3.14
C ARG A 299 -4.22 19.85 4.61
N LYS A 300 -5.31 20.54 4.98
CA LYS A 300 -5.84 20.53 6.35
C LYS A 300 -6.27 19.12 6.77
N ALA A 301 -6.90 18.38 5.86
CA ALA A 301 -7.34 17.01 6.10
C ALA A 301 -6.15 16.04 6.32
N VAL A 302 -5.07 16.13 5.54
CA VAL A 302 -3.83 15.34 5.76
C VAL A 302 -3.22 15.65 7.13
N ARG A 303 -3.14 16.92 7.53
CA ARG A 303 -2.67 17.30 8.87
C ARG A 303 -3.54 16.70 9.98
N TYR A 304 -4.86 16.71 9.79
CA TYR A 304 -5.79 16.13 10.74
C TYR A 304 -5.58 14.61 10.87
N LEU A 305 -5.46 13.89 9.75
CA LEU A 305 -5.17 12.46 9.71
C LEU A 305 -3.85 12.12 10.43
N ASN A 306 -2.78 12.87 10.15
CA ASN A 306 -1.47 12.72 10.80
C ASN A 306 -1.54 12.86 12.33
N LYS A 307 -2.46 13.68 12.84
CA LYS A 307 -2.67 13.86 14.28
C LYS A 307 -3.53 12.76 14.90
N MET A 308 -4.57 12.33 14.19
CA MET A 308 -5.68 11.57 14.77
C MET A 308 -5.58 10.06 14.61
N LEU A 309 -4.98 9.53 13.53
CA LEU A 309 -4.92 8.07 13.28
C LEU A 309 -4.27 7.28 14.43
N LYS A 310 -3.23 7.84 15.05
CA LYS A 310 -2.56 7.25 16.21
C LYS A 310 -3.43 7.12 17.47
N ARG A 311 -4.57 7.81 17.53
CA ARG A 311 -5.49 7.82 18.67
C ARG A 311 -6.61 6.79 18.55
N GLY A 312 -6.89 6.30 17.34
CA GLY A 312 -7.97 5.37 17.07
C GLY A 312 -7.79 4.05 17.84
N LYS A 313 -8.81 3.65 18.61
CA LYS A 313 -8.85 2.37 19.31
C LYS A 313 -9.55 1.34 18.42
N PRO A 314 -8.96 0.16 18.20
CA PRO A 314 -9.59 -0.86 17.39
C PRO A 314 -10.82 -1.45 18.06
N LEU A 315 -11.84 -1.73 17.25
CA LEU A 315 -12.96 -2.57 17.66
C LEU A 315 -12.55 -4.04 17.49
N ILE A 316 -12.79 -4.85 18.52
CA ILE A 316 -12.46 -6.29 18.53
C ILE A 316 -13.75 -7.08 18.54
N PHE A 317 -13.94 -7.92 17.53
CA PHE A 317 -15.15 -8.73 17.36
C PHE A 317 -15.01 -10.10 18.01
N SER A 318 -16.09 -10.62 18.59
CA SER A 318 -16.12 -12.01 19.09
C SER A 318 -16.10 -13.01 17.92
N ALA A 319 -15.82 -14.29 18.22
CA ALA A 319 -15.92 -15.34 17.19
C ALA A 319 -17.36 -15.45 16.61
N SER A 320 -18.38 -15.21 17.43
CA SER A 320 -19.78 -15.16 17.01
C SER A 320 -20.04 -14.01 16.04
N ASP A 321 -19.55 -12.80 16.35
CA ASP A 321 -19.70 -11.63 15.48
C ASP A 321 -18.99 -11.81 14.15
N VAL A 322 -17.78 -12.40 14.16
CA VAL A 322 -17.05 -12.74 12.92
C VAL A 322 -17.86 -13.74 12.08
N LYS A 323 -18.46 -14.76 12.70
CA LYS A 323 -19.34 -15.72 12.00
C LYS A 323 -20.57 -15.04 11.39
N LYS A 324 -21.23 -14.15 12.14
CA LYS A 324 -22.36 -13.34 11.63
C LYS A 324 -21.93 -12.44 10.47
N GLY A 325 -20.79 -11.77 10.60
CA GLY A 325 -20.22 -10.92 9.54
C GLY A 325 -19.92 -11.70 8.26
N LYS A 326 -19.35 -12.91 8.37
CA LYS A 326 -19.18 -13.82 7.22
C LYS A 326 -20.51 -14.24 6.59
N GLY A 327 -21.55 -14.46 7.40
CA GLY A 327 -22.91 -14.69 6.93
C GLY A 327 -23.45 -13.51 6.11
N LEU A 328 -23.32 -12.29 6.62
CA LEU A 328 -23.71 -11.07 5.91
C LEU A 328 -22.93 -10.89 4.60
N ILE A 329 -21.61 -11.12 4.62
CA ILE A 329 -20.78 -11.10 3.41
C ILE A 329 -21.33 -12.06 2.35
N SER A 330 -21.73 -13.28 2.73
CA SER A 330 -22.31 -14.24 1.79
C SER A 330 -23.62 -13.73 1.18
N ILE A 331 -24.51 -13.15 2.00
CA ILE A 331 -25.78 -12.59 1.55
C ILE A 331 -25.55 -11.44 0.57
N PHE A 332 -24.78 -10.42 0.97
CA PHE A 332 -24.58 -9.22 0.15
C PHE A 332 -23.79 -9.52 -1.13
N SER A 333 -22.75 -10.35 -1.05
CA SER A 333 -21.97 -10.74 -2.22
C SER A 333 -22.82 -11.47 -3.25
N LYS A 334 -23.72 -12.37 -2.81
CA LYS A 334 -24.60 -13.12 -3.73
C LYS A 334 -25.40 -12.18 -4.64
N TYR A 335 -26.12 -11.22 -4.04
CA TYR A 335 -26.95 -10.29 -4.81
C TYR A 335 -26.11 -9.34 -5.67
N TYR A 336 -24.99 -8.83 -5.13
CA TYR A 336 -24.08 -7.98 -5.89
C TYR A 336 -23.52 -8.71 -7.11
N CYS A 337 -23.00 -9.93 -6.94
CA CYS A 337 -22.40 -10.72 -8.02
C CYS A 337 -23.43 -11.05 -9.11
N GLN A 338 -24.65 -11.42 -8.74
CA GLN A 338 -25.72 -11.67 -9.70
C GLN A 338 -25.99 -10.43 -10.56
N THR A 339 -26.15 -9.26 -9.95
CA THR A 339 -26.43 -8.02 -10.69
C THR A 339 -25.25 -7.57 -11.54
N ILE A 340 -24.03 -7.55 -10.98
CA ILE A 340 -22.86 -7.03 -11.71
C ILE A 340 -22.47 -7.92 -12.89
N GLU A 341 -22.72 -9.23 -12.82
CA GLU A 341 -22.50 -10.17 -13.93
C GLU A 341 -23.42 -9.89 -15.12
N GLU A 342 -24.69 -9.54 -14.85
CA GLU A 342 -25.67 -9.20 -15.90
C GLU A 342 -25.28 -7.92 -16.65
N ILE A 343 -24.71 -6.92 -15.97
CA ILE A 343 -24.32 -5.64 -16.56
C ILE A 343 -22.83 -5.54 -16.91
N ALA A 344 -22.05 -6.62 -16.73
CA ALA A 344 -20.60 -6.59 -16.85
C ALA A 344 -20.12 -6.10 -18.23
N ASN A 345 -20.81 -6.48 -19.31
CA ASN A 345 -20.45 -6.05 -20.66
C ASN A 345 -20.57 -4.52 -20.79
N THR A 346 -21.71 -3.94 -20.38
CA THR A 346 -21.94 -2.49 -20.39
C THR A 346 -20.93 -1.75 -19.51
N VAL A 347 -20.61 -2.29 -18.33
CA VAL A 347 -19.57 -1.71 -17.45
C VAL A 347 -18.21 -1.71 -18.14
N ASN A 348 -17.82 -2.80 -18.82
CA ASN A 348 -16.57 -2.87 -19.56
C ASN A 348 -16.53 -1.86 -20.70
N GLU A 349 -17.58 -1.78 -21.52
CA GLU A 349 -17.69 -0.82 -22.62
C GLU A 349 -17.56 0.63 -22.13
N LEU A 350 -18.26 0.99 -21.05
CA LEU A 350 -18.17 2.33 -20.46
C LEU A 350 -16.78 2.61 -19.86
N SER A 351 -16.10 1.59 -19.34
CA SER A 351 -14.78 1.75 -18.71
C SER A 351 -13.69 2.16 -19.70
N GLU A 352 -13.86 1.86 -21.00
CA GLU A 352 -12.91 2.25 -22.05
C GLU A 352 -12.84 3.77 -22.25
N PHE A 353 -13.91 4.49 -21.91
CA PHE A 353 -14.00 5.95 -22.00
C PHE A 353 -13.44 6.67 -20.77
N ILE A 354 -13.05 5.95 -19.72
CA ILE A 354 -12.46 6.57 -18.53
C ILE A 354 -11.06 7.09 -18.89
N PRO A 355 -10.79 8.40 -18.70
CA PRO A 355 -9.54 8.99 -19.14
C PRO A 355 -8.36 8.45 -18.34
N LYS A 356 -7.26 8.16 -19.03
CA LYS A 356 -6.01 7.78 -18.37
C LYS A 356 -5.45 8.99 -17.62
N ARG A 357 -5.05 8.78 -16.37
CA ARG A 357 -4.41 9.80 -15.51
C ARG A 357 -2.96 9.49 -15.16
N ARG A 358 -2.49 8.31 -15.54
CA ARG A 358 -1.12 7.82 -15.32
C ARG A 358 -0.69 7.00 -16.51
N GLU A 359 0.62 6.93 -16.73
CA GLU A 359 1.22 5.87 -17.53
C GLU A 359 0.98 4.54 -16.81
N ARG A 360 0.09 3.70 -17.34
CA ARG A 360 -0.13 2.34 -16.84
C ARG A 360 0.34 1.38 -17.89
N MET A 361 0.95 0.28 -17.45
CA MET A 361 1.12 -0.85 -18.36
C MET A 361 -0.26 -1.40 -18.71
N LEU A 362 -0.49 -1.57 -20.01
CA LEU A 362 -1.67 -2.23 -20.53
C LEU A 362 -1.64 -3.70 -20.07
N HIS A 363 -2.66 -4.10 -19.33
CA HIS A 363 -2.94 -5.51 -19.04
C HIS A 363 -3.69 -6.14 -20.22
N VAL A 364 -3.20 -5.94 -21.45
CA VAL A 364 -3.82 -6.50 -22.66
C VAL A 364 -3.01 -7.76 -23.05
N GLY A 365 -3.66 -8.92 -22.95
CA GLY A 365 -3.09 -10.24 -23.26
C GLY A 365 -2.42 -10.92 -22.06
N LEU A 366 -2.79 -12.18 -21.78
CA LEU A 366 -2.23 -13.18 -20.80
C LEU A 366 -1.89 -12.75 -19.35
N PHE A 367 -1.82 -11.45 -19.08
CA PHE A 367 -1.17 -10.80 -17.94
C PHE A 367 -2.07 -9.77 -17.27
N GLY A 368 -3.33 -9.66 -17.71
CA GLY A 368 -4.35 -8.90 -17.01
C GLY A 368 -5.02 -9.76 -15.97
N TYR A 369 -4.97 -9.34 -14.70
CA TYR A 369 -5.73 -9.95 -13.63
C TYR A 369 -7.18 -10.08 -14.06
N ALA A 370 -7.59 -11.31 -14.39
CA ALA A 370 -8.99 -11.65 -14.49
C ALA A 370 -9.53 -11.60 -13.07
N ARG A 371 -10.03 -10.44 -12.66
CA ARG A 371 -10.93 -10.33 -11.51
C ARG A 371 -12.25 -10.91 -11.96
N GLY A 372 -12.34 -12.23 -11.89
CA GLY A 372 -13.54 -12.96 -12.25
C GLY A 372 -14.58 -12.71 -11.16
N VAL A 373 -15.68 -12.07 -11.53
CA VAL A 373 -16.93 -12.21 -10.78
C VAL A 373 -17.75 -13.23 -11.57
N GLY A 374 -17.88 -14.43 -11.00
CA GLY A 374 -18.46 -15.59 -11.68
C GLY A 374 -17.80 -15.89 -13.02
N LYS A 375 -18.57 -15.77 -14.11
CA LYS A 375 -18.12 -16.11 -15.47
C LYS A 375 -17.55 -14.93 -16.27
N LYS A 376 -17.58 -13.70 -15.72
CA LYS A 376 -17.24 -12.46 -16.44
C LYS A 376 -16.01 -11.78 -15.83
N LYS A 377 -15.26 -11.06 -16.67
CA LYS A 377 -14.14 -10.21 -16.23
C LYS A 377 -14.64 -8.78 -16.10
N LEU A 378 -14.39 -8.18 -14.93
CA LEU A 378 -14.65 -6.76 -14.68
C LEU A 378 -13.40 -5.91 -14.96
N PRO A 379 -13.56 -4.60 -15.21
CA PRO A 379 -12.42 -3.71 -15.39
C PRO A 379 -11.68 -3.50 -14.06
N ARG A 380 -10.64 -2.66 -14.06
CA ARG A 380 -10.03 -2.21 -12.80
C ARG A 380 -11.05 -1.39 -12.00
N ALA A 381 -10.86 -1.32 -10.68
CA ALA A 381 -11.82 -0.66 -9.78
C ALA A 381 -11.89 0.88 -9.89
N ILE A 382 -10.97 1.52 -10.61
CA ILE A 382 -10.95 2.96 -10.90
C ILE A 382 -11.47 3.17 -12.31
#